data_AF-A0AA39N8B1-F1
#
_entry.id   AF-A0AA39N8B1-F1
#
_cell.length_a   1.000
_cell.length_b   1.000
_cell.length_c   1.000
_cell.angle_alpha   90.00
_cell.angle_beta   90.00
_cell.angle_gamma   90.00
#
_symmetry.space_group_name_H-M   'P 1'
#
loop_
_entity.id
_entity.type
_entity.pdbx_description
1 polymer ?
#
loop_
_entity_poly.entity_id
_entity_poly.type
_entity_poly.pdbx_seq_one_letter_code
_entity_poly.pdbx_strand_id
1 'polypeptide(L)'
;MVDEEEEWATRKPVEELSIVVPLQRIYMGREPVIPSILAGTPCATLSAQGLLDYLNSTLGTSCSLDNPFLASLLVECMTNKYDLGMAYGCLCRIWHINDWSKARYILWRWSVNCFIAPISHSWMDEKDRTAVWTPINGYQWPVPIPKDANLNLIHIEMLNLRADYVWLDVLCLRQEDGGREDLHVEEWRLDVPTIGAVYQGEGVVWYLSGLGRPLMLNEGDLDSDRSWFRRAWTLQELGWTREIAGDTPDGPLHAKCKDEEYATELLTRFCKKLEDVHHLVWLHRILADMQTRVSTKPVDRIAGLAFLMWSNWIPAYSESTSLEHAWKALVHLMDGQTQAELFFLCAEPGDGGPKWQPSWHQVVTKPLLPSEVFVSVDRDETADEDWCNMECVEGFMRGLAVVKEAVQQGEFEFIVECDESADESANDVIL
;
A
#
# COMPACT_ATOMS: atom_id res chain seq x y z
N MET A 1 -7.11 -9.35 43.63
CA MET A 1 -5.90 -9.78 42.89
C MET A 1 -5.93 -11.28 42.77
N VAL A 2 -6.89 -11.76 42.00
CA VAL A 2 -7.06 -13.09 41.43
C VAL A 2 -7.98 -12.82 40.23
N ASP A 3 -7.48 -13.14 39.03
CA ASP A 3 -8.23 -13.44 37.79
C ASP A 3 -8.89 -12.32 36.96
N GLU A 4 -8.10 -11.37 36.45
CA GLU A 4 -8.42 -10.72 35.15
C GLU A 4 -7.74 -11.44 33.95
N GLU A 5 -6.75 -12.31 34.21
CA GLU A 5 -6.09 -13.14 33.18
C GLU A 5 -6.85 -14.44 32.84
N GLU A 6 -7.79 -14.93 33.65
CA GLU A 6 -8.60 -16.11 33.27
C GLU A 6 -9.85 -15.76 32.44
N GLU A 7 -10.28 -14.49 32.45
CA GLU A 7 -11.51 -14.07 31.76
C GLU A 7 -11.31 -13.90 30.24
N TRP A 8 -10.08 -13.70 29.77
CA TRP A 8 -9.77 -13.62 28.33
C TRP A 8 -9.62 -14.99 27.65
N ALA A 9 -9.35 -16.05 28.42
CA ALA A 9 -9.09 -17.40 27.91
C ALA A 9 -10.36 -18.19 27.53
N THR A 10 -11.56 -17.65 27.79
CA THR A 10 -12.83 -18.39 27.64
C THR A 10 -13.80 -17.83 26.59
N ARG A 11 -13.40 -16.83 25.79
CA ARG A 11 -14.22 -16.42 24.63
C ARG A 11 -14.19 -17.52 23.56
N LYS A 12 -15.30 -18.25 23.46
CA LYS A 12 -15.55 -19.20 22.37
C LYS A 12 -15.32 -18.51 21.02
N PRO A 13 -14.65 -19.16 20.06
CA PRO A 13 -14.62 -18.67 18.69
C PRO A 13 -16.08 -18.50 18.24
N VAL A 14 -16.40 -17.31 17.73
CA VAL A 14 -17.68 -17.04 17.07
C VAL A 14 -17.90 -18.18 16.07
N GLU A 15 -19.07 -18.83 16.13
CA GLU A 15 -19.41 -19.95 15.24
C GLU A 15 -19.22 -19.50 13.78
N GLU A 16 -18.12 -19.91 13.16
CA GLU A 16 -17.69 -19.54 11.79
C GLU A 16 -18.73 -19.90 10.71
N LEU A 17 -19.78 -20.63 11.07
CA LEU A 17 -20.75 -21.25 10.18
C LEU A 17 -22.11 -20.53 10.09
N SER A 18 -22.35 -19.45 10.87
CA SER A 18 -23.68 -18.81 10.87
C SER A 18 -23.84 -17.65 9.88
N ILE A 19 -22.75 -17.16 9.26
CA ILE A 19 -22.82 -16.10 8.24
C ILE A 19 -22.98 -16.77 6.87
N VAL A 20 -24.23 -16.84 6.39
CA VAL A 20 -24.52 -17.22 5.00
C VAL A 20 -24.08 -16.05 4.12
N VAL A 21 -22.90 -16.16 3.51
CA VAL A 21 -22.48 -15.23 2.44
C VAL A 21 -22.88 -15.86 1.11
N PRO A 22 -23.89 -15.32 0.39
CA PRO A 22 -24.51 -15.99 -0.76
C PRO A 22 -23.59 -16.30 -1.94
N LEU A 23 -22.38 -15.75 -1.93
CA LEU A 23 -21.42 -15.78 -3.04
C LEU A 23 -20.11 -16.50 -2.67
N GLN A 24 -20.11 -17.27 -1.59
CA GLN A 24 -18.97 -18.08 -1.18
C GLN A 24 -18.55 -19.01 -2.32
N ARG A 25 -17.40 -18.72 -2.93
CA ARG A 25 -16.72 -19.66 -3.84
C ARG A 25 -16.11 -20.75 -2.97
N ILE A 26 -16.42 -22.01 -3.24
CA ILE A 26 -15.71 -23.14 -2.62
C ILE A 26 -14.27 -23.12 -3.14
N TYR A 27 -13.29 -23.45 -2.30
CA TYR A 27 -11.94 -23.66 -2.79
C TYR A 27 -11.95 -24.80 -3.81
N MET A 28 -11.67 -24.48 -5.08
CA MET A 28 -11.71 -25.45 -6.19
C MET A 28 -10.32 -26.00 -6.55
N GLY A 29 -9.29 -25.58 -5.82
CA GLY A 29 -7.93 -26.03 -6.06
C GLY A 29 -7.71 -27.48 -5.65
N ARG A 30 -6.64 -28.07 -6.19
CA ARG A 30 -6.20 -29.43 -5.85
C ARG A 30 -5.15 -29.46 -4.76
N GLU A 31 -4.61 -28.28 -4.41
CA GLU A 31 -3.62 -28.22 -3.35
C GLU A 31 -4.30 -28.48 -2.01
N PRO A 32 -3.69 -29.27 -1.14
CA PRO A 32 -4.17 -29.42 0.22
C PRO A 32 -4.16 -28.05 0.92
N VAL A 33 -5.18 -27.80 1.75
CA VAL A 33 -5.34 -26.54 2.50
C VAL A 33 -5.71 -26.89 3.92
N ILE A 34 -5.08 -26.21 4.88
CA ILE A 34 -5.41 -26.37 6.29
C ILE A 34 -6.73 -25.64 6.62
N PRO A 35 -7.61 -26.22 7.46
CA PRO A 35 -8.75 -25.48 7.99
C PRO A 35 -8.31 -24.27 8.81
N SER A 36 -9.02 -23.15 8.69
CA SER A 36 -8.78 -21.91 9.46
C SER A 36 -8.72 -22.16 10.97
N ILE A 37 -9.66 -22.96 11.47
CA ILE A 37 -9.76 -23.32 12.90
C ILE A 37 -8.51 -24.00 13.44
N LEU A 38 -7.74 -24.68 12.57
CA LEU A 38 -6.52 -25.37 12.96
C LEU A 38 -5.28 -24.49 12.77
N ALA A 39 -5.30 -23.53 11.85
CA ALA A 39 -4.16 -22.68 11.52
C ALA A 39 -3.58 -21.96 12.76
N GLY A 40 -4.44 -21.44 13.65
CA GLY A 40 -4.00 -20.75 14.86
C GLY A 40 -3.51 -21.65 16.00
N THR A 41 -3.44 -22.98 15.82
CA THR A 41 -3.01 -23.89 16.88
C THR A 41 -1.48 -23.76 17.08
N PRO A 42 -0.98 -23.40 18.27
CA PRO A 42 0.45 -23.25 18.47
C PRO A 42 1.17 -24.60 18.31
N CYS A 43 2.22 -24.67 17.48
CA CYS A 43 2.98 -25.92 17.26
C CYS A 43 3.58 -26.49 18.55
N ALA A 44 3.91 -25.62 19.52
CA ALA A 44 4.42 -26.02 20.83
C ALA A 44 3.42 -26.86 21.66
N THR A 45 2.12 -26.82 21.33
CA THR A 45 1.10 -27.66 21.98
C THR A 45 1.04 -29.07 21.40
N LEU A 46 1.65 -29.29 20.23
CA LEU A 46 1.77 -30.58 19.59
C LEU A 46 3.09 -31.24 19.98
N SER A 47 3.22 -32.56 19.77
CA SER A 47 4.54 -33.20 19.72
C SER A 47 5.11 -33.08 18.31
N ALA A 48 6.43 -33.24 18.13
CA ALA A 48 7.02 -33.26 16.78
C ALA A 48 6.38 -34.35 15.90
N GLN A 49 6.00 -35.48 16.50
CA GLN A 49 5.24 -36.54 15.82
C GLN A 49 3.82 -36.07 15.47
N GLY A 50 3.12 -35.39 16.39
CA GLY A 50 1.78 -34.87 16.12
C GLY A 50 1.75 -33.83 15.00
N LEU A 51 2.75 -32.94 14.94
CA LEU A 51 2.92 -31.99 13.84
C LEU A 51 3.22 -32.72 12.52
N LEU A 52 4.09 -33.73 12.53
CA LEU A 52 4.38 -34.55 11.36
C LEU A 52 3.14 -35.29 10.86
N ASP A 53 2.39 -35.94 11.75
CA ASP A 53 1.18 -36.69 11.41
C ASP A 53 0.14 -35.76 10.76
N TYR A 54 0.00 -34.55 11.29
CA TYR A 54 -0.88 -33.53 10.72
C TYR A 54 -0.46 -33.10 9.31
N LEU A 55 0.83 -32.78 9.12
CA LEU A 55 1.35 -32.39 7.80
C LEU A 55 1.25 -33.53 6.80
N ASN A 56 1.56 -34.76 7.21
CA ASN A 56 1.39 -35.96 6.39
C ASN A 56 -0.07 -36.17 5.96
N SER A 57 -1.00 -36.04 6.90
CA SER A 57 -2.43 -36.19 6.61
C SER A 57 -2.93 -35.09 5.66
N THR A 58 -2.47 -33.86 5.85
CA THR A 58 -2.87 -32.72 5.03
C THR A 58 -2.29 -32.85 3.62
N LEU A 59 -1.00 -33.15 3.51
CA LEU A 59 -0.25 -33.17 2.25
C LEU A 59 -0.33 -34.53 1.52
N GLY A 60 -1.01 -35.52 2.10
CA GLY A 60 -1.18 -36.85 1.51
C GLY A 60 0.11 -37.67 1.44
N THR A 61 0.98 -37.55 2.44
CA THR A 61 2.31 -38.20 2.48
C THR A 61 2.50 -39.08 3.71
N SER A 62 3.65 -39.76 3.77
CA SER A 62 4.04 -40.65 4.87
C SER A 62 5.51 -40.46 5.27
N CYS A 63 5.92 -39.19 5.46
CA CYS A 63 7.26 -38.84 5.93
C CYS A 63 7.47 -39.34 7.38
N SER A 64 8.73 -39.63 7.76
CA SER A 64 9.12 -40.15 9.08
C SER A 64 10.11 -39.22 9.78
N LEU A 65 10.06 -39.17 11.12
CA LEU A 65 11.06 -38.49 11.96
C LEU A 65 12.45 -39.16 11.93
N ASP A 66 12.58 -40.34 11.30
CA ASP A 66 13.90 -40.95 11.06
C ASP A 66 14.82 -40.06 10.21
N ASN A 67 14.24 -39.12 9.45
CA ASN A 67 15.01 -38.10 8.75
C ASN A 67 15.39 -36.96 9.71
N PRO A 68 16.69 -36.80 10.04
CA PRO A 68 17.12 -35.83 11.05
C PRO A 68 16.93 -34.37 10.60
N PHE A 69 16.94 -34.10 9.29
CA PHE A 69 16.73 -32.75 8.75
C PHE A 69 15.26 -32.33 8.88
N LEU A 70 14.32 -33.22 8.57
CA LEU A 70 12.90 -32.98 8.78
C LEU A 70 12.58 -32.84 10.27
N ALA A 71 13.06 -33.76 11.11
CA ALA A 71 12.84 -33.70 12.56
C ALA A 71 13.36 -32.37 13.15
N SER A 72 14.53 -31.91 12.70
CA SER A 72 15.08 -30.61 13.11
C SER A 72 14.19 -29.43 12.75
N LEU A 73 13.60 -29.41 11.54
CA LEU A 73 12.71 -28.33 11.10
C LEU A 73 11.40 -28.29 11.89
N LEU A 74 10.84 -29.46 12.21
CA LEU A 74 9.62 -29.53 13.02
C LEU A 74 9.87 -29.02 14.44
N VAL A 75 11.00 -29.40 15.06
CA VAL A 75 11.40 -28.88 16.38
C VAL A 75 11.64 -27.37 16.35
N GLU A 76 12.19 -26.85 15.25
CA GLU A 76 12.39 -25.41 15.08
C GLU A 76 11.07 -24.63 15.02
N CYS A 77 10.05 -25.13 14.29
CA CYS A 77 8.72 -24.52 14.28
C CYS A 77 8.16 -24.38 15.72
N MET A 78 8.39 -25.39 16.55
CA MET A 78 7.95 -25.39 17.94
C MET A 78 8.76 -24.41 18.79
N THR A 79 10.08 -24.37 18.59
CA THR A 79 11.00 -23.49 19.34
C THR A 79 10.75 -22.01 19.02
N ASN A 80 10.48 -21.71 17.76
CA ASN A 80 10.15 -20.37 17.27
C ASN A 80 8.69 -19.98 17.53
N LYS A 81 7.92 -20.82 18.23
CA LYS A 81 6.51 -20.58 18.60
C LYS A 81 5.60 -20.35 17.39
N TYR A 82 5.87 -21.03 16.28
CA TYR A 82 5.00 -20.97 15.11
C TYR A 82 3.65 -21.60 15.45
N ASP A 83 2.58 -21.07 14.87
CA ASP A 83 1.31 -21.78 14.78
C ASP A 83 1.32 -22.79 13.62
N LEU A 84 0.29 -23.64 13.55
CA LEU A 84 0.14 -24.64 12.50
C LEU A 84 0.08 -24.01 11.11
N GLY A 85 -0.50 -22.82 10.98
CA GLY A 85 -0.59 -22.09 9.72
C GLY A 85 0.77 -21.68 9.18
N MET A 86 1.59 -21.08 10.03
CA MET A 86 2.94 -20.68 9.71
C MET A 86 3.83 -21.88 9.42
N ALA A 87 3.75 -22.94 10.23
CA ALA A 87 4.48 -24.19 9.98
C ALA A 87 4.06 -24.85 8.66
N TYR A 88 2.75 -24.91 8.39
CA TYR A 88 2.22 -25.42 7.14
C TYR A 88 2.71 -24.61 5.93
N GLY A 89 2.54 -23.28 5.96
CA GLY A 89 2.95 -22.40 4.86
C GLY A 89 4.45 -22.47 4.58
N CYS A 90 5.29 -22.56 5.61
CA CYS A 90 6.73 -22.74 5.44
C CYS A 90 7.08 -24.12 4.85
N LEU A 91 6.50 -25.19 5.38
CA LEU A 91 6.94 -26.56 5.07
C LEU A 91 6.27 -27.17 3.83
N CYS A 92 5.05 -26.78 3.48
CA CYS A 92 4.31 -27.36 2.35
C CYS A 92 5.08 -27.24 1.02
N ARG A 93 5.77 -26.11 0.81
CA ARG A 93 6.54 -25.84 -0.42
C ARG A 93 7.78 -26.72 -0.60
N ILE A 94 8.34 -27.21 0.50
CA ILE A 94 9.52 -28.07 0.47
C ILE A 94 9.18 -29.52 0.77
N TRP A 95 7.91 -29.83 1.01
CA TRP A 95 7.50 -31.13 1.52
C TRP A 95 7.78 -32.28 0.55
N HIS A 96 7.76 -31.99 -0.75
CA HIS A 96 8.00 -32.95 -1.82
C HIS A 96 9.45 -32.96 -2.34
N ILE A 97 10.41 -32.37 -1.61
CA ILE A 97 11.82 -32.46 -2.03
C ILE A 97 12.36 -33.87 -1.82
N ASN A 98 13.19 -34.32 -2.77
CA ASN A 98 13.83 -35.63 -2.68
C ASN A 98 15.00 -35.67 -1.68
N ASP A 99 15.55 -34.52 -1.30
CA ASP A 99 16.74 -34.40 -0.47
C ASP A 99 16.55 -33.35 0.63
N TRP A 100 16.14 -33.81 1.81
CA TRP A 100 15.90 -32.98 2.99
C TRP A 100 17.15 -32.24 3.50
N SER A 101 18.37 -32.64 3.12
CA SER A 101 19.57 -31.89 3.49
C SER A 101 19.60 -30.48 2.88
N LYS A 102 18.89 -30.28 1.77
CA LYS A 102 18.76 -28.99 1.08
C LYS A 102 17.57 -28.16 1.57
N ALA A 103 16.72 -28.71 2.44
CA ALA A 103 15.49 -28.08 2.90
C ALA A 103 15.72 -26.65 3.40
N ARG A 104 16.73 -26.44 4.24
CA ARG A 104 17.08 -25.12 4.80
C ARG A 104 17.52 -24.11 3.74
N TYR A 105 18.35 -24.55 2.78
CA TYR A 105 18.78 -23.69 1.68
C TYR A 105 17.60 -23.30 0.79
N ILE A 106 16.71 -24.25 0.52
CA ILE A 106 15.50 -24.02 -0.28
C ILE A 106 14.55 -23.07 0.47
N LEU A 107 14.28 -23.31 1.75
CA LEU A 107 13.50 -22.41 2.61
C LEU A 107 14.08 -20.99 2.63
N TRP A 108 15.40 -20.85 2.81
CA TRP A 108 16.07 -19.56 2.76
C TRP A 108 15.88 -18.89 1.39
N ARG A 109 16.10 -19.63 0.30
CA ARG A 109 15.90 -19.13 -1.07
C ARG A 109 14.45 -18.71 -1.34
N TRP A 110 13.46 -19.35 -0.72
CA TRP A 110 12.06 -18.95 -0.81
C TRP A 110 11.73 -17.76 0.09
N SER A 111 12.29 -17.68 1.28
CA SER A 111 12.12 -16.49 2.14
C SER A 111 12.61 -15.20 1.47
N VAL A 112 13.55 -15.31 0.51
CA VAL A 112 14.03 -14.17 -0.30
C VAL A 112 13.30 -14.00 -1.64
N ASN A 113 12.44 -14.94 -2.06
CA ASN A 113 11.66 -14.89 -3.32
C ASN A 113 10.17 -15.13 -3.06
N CYS A 114 9.69 -14.73 -1.88
CA CYS A 114 8.31 -14.94 -1.49
C CYS A 114 7.45 -13.89 -2.18
N PHE A 115 6.57 -14.33 -3.10
CA PHE A 115 5.54 -13.45 -3.64
C PHE A 115 4.47 -13.25 -2.58
N ILE A 116 4.41 -12.04 -2.03
CA ILE A 116 3.38 -11.61 -1.10
C ILE A 116 2.32 -10.90 -1.92
N ALA A 117 1.08 -11.36 -1.86
CA ALA A 117 -0.06 -10.70 -2.51
C ALA A 117 -0.65 -9.65 -1.55
N PRO A 118 -0.44 -8.34 -1.77
CA PRO A 118 -1.00 -7.31 -0.92
C PRO A 118 -2.48 -7.13 -1.23
N ILE A 119 -3.29 -6.93 -0.21
CA ILE A 119 -4.71 -6.60 -0.34
C ILE A 119 -4.91 -5.11 -0.12
N SER A 120 -5.46 -4.44 -1.13
CA SER A 120 -6.02 -3.11 -1.00
C SER A 120 -7.54 -3.18 -0.90
N HIS A 121 -8.16 -2.36 -0.05
CA HIS A 121 -9.61 -2.40 0.13
C HIS A 121 -10.22 -1.03 0.44
N SER A 122 -11.51 -0.83 0.18
CA SER A 122 -12.22 0.39 0.59
C SER A 122 -12.43 0.44 2.10
N TRP A 123 -12.56 1.67 2.61
CA TRP A 123 -12.91 1.93 4.00
C TRP A 123 -14.40 1.77 4.19
N MET A 124 -14.78 1.23 5.35
CA MET A 124 -16.18 1.20 5.78
C MET A 124 -16.43 2.20 6.89
N ASP A 125 -17.66 2.69 6.96
CA ASP A 125 -18.10 3.48 8.10
C ASP A 125 -17.98 2.67 9.39
N GLU A 126 -17.65 3.35 10.49
CA GLU A 126 -17.51 2.74 11.80
C GLU A 126 -18.74 1.92 12.22
N LYS A 127 -19.94 2.44 11.90
CA LYS A 127 -21.21 1.76 12.14
C LYS A 127 -21.37 0.45 11.35
N ASP A 128 -20.64 0.27 10.26
CA ASP A 128 -20.71 -0.88 9.36
C ASP A 128 -19.52 -1.84 9.56
N ARG A 129 -18.64 -1.52 10.51
CA ARG A 129 -17.51 -2.35 10.93
C ARG A 129 -17.80 -3.09 12.23
N THR A 130 -17.08 -4.18 12.45
CA THR A 130 -17.01 -4.89 13.71
C THR A 130 -15.55 -5.16 14.05
N ALA A 131 -15.22 -5.03 15.34
CA ALA A 131 -13.91 -5.37 15.88
C ALA A 131 -13.82 -6.88 16.09
N VAL A 132 -12.88 -7.53 15.41
CA VAL A 132 -12.65 -8.98 15.49
C VAL A 132 -11.27 -9.25 16.08
N TRP A 133 -11.23 -10.04 17.15
CA TRP A 133 -9.99 -10.52 17.74
C TRP A 133 -9.50 -11.76 16.97
N THR A 134 -8.24 -11.75 16.55
CA THR A 134 -7.69 -12.79 15.68
C THR A 134 -6.38 -13.35 16.24
N PRO A 135 -6.10 -14.65 16.07
CA PRO A 135 -4.79 -15.20 16.40
C PRO A 135 -3.67 -14.67 15.50
N ILE A 136 -4.00 -14.12 14.31
CA ILE A 136 -3.02 -13.66 13.31
C ILE A 136 -2.10 -12.56 13.87
N ASN A 137 -2.66 -11.63 14.64
CA ASN A 137 -1.89 -10.57 15.33
C ASN A 137 -1.60 -10.92 16.79
N GLY A 138 -1.67 -12.20 17.15
CA GLY A 138 -1.46 -12.69 18.52
C GLY A 138 -2.47 -12.13 19.52
N TYR A 139 -3.69 -11.78 19.09
CA TYR A 139 -4.72 -11.17 19.93
C TYR A 139 -4.26 -9.88 20.63
N GLN A 140 -3.38 -9.11 20.00
CA GLN A 140 -2.83 -7.89 20.59
C GLN A 140 -3.73 -6.66 20.36
N TRP A 141 -4.47 -6.63 19.26
CA TRP A 141 -5.44 -5.57 18.94
C TRP A 141 -6.66 -6.15 18.21
N PRO A 142 -7.85 -5.52 18.32
CA PRO A 142 -8.99 -5.88 17.50
C PRO A 142 -8.81 -5.40 16.06
N VAL A 143 -9.26 -6.20 15.09
CA VAL A 143 -9.18 -5.88 13.66
C VAL A 143 -10.53 -5.36 13.18
N PRO A 144 -10.61 -4.14 12.63
CA PRO A 144 -11.85 -3.59 12.13
C PRO A 144 -12.16 -4.14 10.73
N ILE A 145 -13.13 -5.05 10.64
CA ILE A 145 -13.61 -5.59 9.34
C ILE A 145 -15.09 -5.27 9.12
N PRO A 146 -15.59 -5.27 7.88
CA PRO A 146 -17.03 -5.11 7.62
C PRO A 146 -17.87 -6.14 8.38
N LYS A 147 -19.04 -5.75 8.89
CA LYS A 147 -19.96 -6.64 9.62
C LYS A 147 -20.45 -7.83 8.79
N ASP A 148 -20.48 -7.68 7.48
CA ASP A 148 -20.89 -8.68 6.50
C ASP A 148 -19.69 -9.43 5.88
N ALA A 149 -18.47 -9.22 6.38
CA ALA A 149 -17.26 -9.90 5.92
C ALA A 149 -16.77 -11.00 6.88
N ASN A 150 -15.98 -11.92 6.35
CA ASN A 150 -15.36 -13.00 7.12
C ASN A 150 -13.95 -13.27 6.59
N LEU A 151 -12.95 -13.25 7.48
CA LEU A 151 -11.53 -13.47 7.13
C LEU A 151 -11.28 -14.83 6.47
N ASN A 152 -12.06 -15.87 6.81
CA ASN A 152 -11.93 -17.18 6.17
C ASN A 152 -12.41 -17.17 4.72
N LEU A 153 -13.40 -16.35 4.38
CA LEU A 153 -13.86 -16.20 3.00
C LEU A 153 -12.84 -15.46 2.16
N ILE A 154 -12.23 -14.41 2.72
CA ILE A 154 -11.10 -13.70 2.11
C ILE A 154 -9.96 -14.69 1.87
N HIS A 155 -9.62 -15.51 2.86
CA HIS A 155 -8.59 -16.54 2.73
C HIS A 155 -8.91 -17.53 1.58
N ILE A 156 -10.14 -18.04 1.49
CA ILE A 156 -10.56 -18.93 0.40
C ILE A 156 -10.44 -18.23 -0.97
N GLU A 157 -10.82 -16.95 -1.05
CA GLU A 157 -10.68 -16.17 -2.27
C GLU A 157 -9.21 -16.00 -2.67
N MET A 158 -8.33 -15.71 -1.72
CA MET A 158 -6.89 -15.58 -1.97
C MET A 158 -6.28 -16.91 -2.45
N LEU A 159 -6.71 -18.03 -1.88
CA LEU A 159 -6.29 -19.36 -2.34
C LEU A 159 -6.75 -19.64 -3.78
N ASN A 160 -7.95 -19.19 -4.17
CA ASN A 160 -8.42 -19.31 -5.56
C ASN A 160 -7.61 -18.42 -6.53
N LEU A 161 -7.09 -17.29 -6.05
CA LEU A 161 -6.14 -16.44 -6.77
C LEU A 161 -4.69 -16.97 -6.72
N ARG A 162 -4.46 -18.14 -6.12
CA ARG A 162 -3.13 -18.76 -5.95
C ARG A 162 -2.16 -17.90 -5.12
N ALA A 163 -2.70 -17.07 -4.22
CA ALA A 163 -1.90 -16.34 -3.26
C ALA A 163 -1.56 -17.26 -2.07
N ASP A 164 -0.28 -17.53 -1.91
CA ASP A 164 0.23 -18.35 -0.81
C ASP A 164 0.50 -17.53 0.47
N TYR A 165 0.90 -16.27 0.29
CA TYR A 165 1.14 -15.31 1.36
C TYR A 165 0.43 -14.02 1.02
N VAL A 166 -0.24 -13.45 2.02
CA VAL A 166 -1.09 -12.29 1.84
C VAL A 166 -0.67 -11.22 2.83
N TRP A 167 -0.53 -10.00 2.34
CA TRP A 167 -0.39 -8.83 3.19
C TRP A 167 -1.72 -8.11 3.32
N LEU A 168 -2.16 -7.83 4.55
CA LEU A 168 -3.36 -7.07 4.83
C LEU A 168 -3.08 -6.10 5.98
N ASP A 169 -3.09 -4.82 5.67
CA ASP A 169 -2.71 -3.73 6.58
C ASP A 169 -3.47 -3.77 7.92
N VAL A 170 -4.79 -3.95 7.91
CA VAL A 170 -5.61 -3.99 9.15
C VAL A 170 -5.28 -5.18 10.07
N LEU A 171 -4.72 -6.26 9.53
CA LEU A 171 -4.32 -7.43 10.34
C LEU A 171 -2.94 -7.24 10.96
N CYS A 172 -2.09 -6.42 10.34
CA CYS A 172 -0.67 -6.51 10.59
C CYS A 172 -0.03 -5.19 11.04
N LEU A 173 -0.71 -4.07 10.81
CA LEU A 173 -0.46 -2.84 11.54
C LEU A 173 -1.32 -2.84 12.79
N ARG A 174 -0.73 -2.44 13.92
CA ARG A 174 -1.49 -2.21 15.15
C ARG A 174 -2.61 -1.21 14.88
N GLN A 175 -3.80 -1.49 15.38
CA GLN A 175 -4.96 -0.63 15.21
C GLN A 175 -5.20 0.19 16.48
N GLU A 176 -5.82 1.36 16.28
CA GLU A 176 -6.39 2.15 17.37
C GLU A 176 -7.35 1.30 18.22
N ASP A 177 -7.56 1.68 19.48
CA ASP A 177 -8.40 0.97 20.46
C ASP A 177 -7.89 -0.41 20.90
N GLY A 178 -6.63 -0.74 20.57
CA GLY A 178 -5.91 -1.90 21.10
C GLY A 178 -5.34 -1.69 22.50
N GLY A 179 -4.78 -2.76 23.08
CA GLY A 179 -3.88 -2.61 24.23
C GLY A 179 -2.54 -2.00 23.80
N ARG A 180 -1.84 -1.31 24.72
CA ARG A 180 -0.50 -0.74 24.51
C ARG A 180 -0.42 0.37 23.44
N GLU A 181 -1.18 1.44 23.64
CA GLU A 181 -1.14 2.63 22.78
C GLU A 181 0.27 3.28 22.69
N ASP A 182 1.11 3.05 23.71
CA ASP A 182 2.53 3.42 23.69
C ASP A 182 3.29 2.75 22.53
N LEU A 183 2.97 1.48 22.24
CA LEU A 183 3.56 0.76 21.11
C LEU A 183 2.94 1.20 19.80
N HIS A 184 1.64 1.49 19.77
CA HIS A 184 0.94 1.95 18.57
C HIS A 184 1.61 3.18 17.95
N VAL A 185 1.90 4.19 18.77
CA VAL A 185 2.55 5.42 18.30
C VAL A 185 3.96 5.16 17.75
N GLU A 186 4.77 4.33 18.43
CA GLU A 186 6.14 4.04 17.99
C GLU A 186 6.19 3.10 16.78
N GLU A 187 5.29 2.12 16.70
CA GLU A 187 5.14 1.24 15.53
C GLU A 187 4.68 2.05 14.31
N TRP A 188 3.63 2.88 14.46
CA TRP A 188 3.10 3.70 13.36
C TRP A 188 4.09 4.72 12.84
N ARG A 189 4.93 5.26 13.72
CA ARG A 189 6.02 6.18 13.33
C ARG A 189 6.92 5.59 12.25
N LEU A 190 7.10 4.27 12.21
CA LEU A 190 7.90 3.55 11.22
C LEU A 190 7.03 2.85 10.16
N ASP A 191 5.97 2.16 10.56
CA ASP A 191 5.25 1.24 9.69
C ASP A 191 4.33 1.95 8.69
N VAL A 192 3.60 2.99 9.13
CA VAL A 192 2.71 3.77 8.26
C VAL A 192 3.45 4.33 7.04
N PRO A 193 4.62 4.98 7.20
CA PRO A 193 5.30 5.57 6.05
C PRO A 193 6.13 4.54 5.26
N THR A 194 6.35 3.32 5.75
CA THR A 194 7.13 2.25 5.06
C THR A 194 6.27 1.18 4.39
N ILE A 195 4.97 1.09 4.71
CA ILE A 195 4.07 0.04 4.19
C ILE A 195 3.96 0.02 2.66
N GLY A 196 4.18 1.15 1.98
CA GLY A 196 4.14 1.24 0.51
C GLY A 196 5.12 0.29 -0.18
N ALA A 197 6.23 -0.08 0.48
CA ALA A 197 7.21 -1.04 -0.03
C ALA A 197 6.59 -2.40 -0.35
N VAL A 198 5.55 -2.82 0.40
CA VAL A 198 4.89 -4.10 0.19
C VAL A 198 4.01 -4.10 -1.06
N TYR A 199 3.53 -2.93 -1.50
CA TYR A 199 2.67 -2.78 -2.67
C TYR A 199 3.46 -2.50 -3.96
N GLN A 200 4.66 -1.93 -3.83
CA GLN A 200 5.46 -1.48 -4.96
C GLN A 200 5.98 -2.67 -5.79
N GLY A 201 5.54 -2.74 -7.06
CA GLY A 201 6.01 -3.77 -8.01
C GLY A 201 5.40 -5.15 -7.81
N GLU A 202 4.47 -5.33 -6.86
CA GLU A 202 3.80 -6.60 -6.58
C GLU A 202 2.43 -6.71 -7.29
N GLY A 203 1.85 -7.91 -7.29
CA GLY A 203 0.46 -8.11 -7.72
C GLY A 203 -0.52 -7.80 -6.60
N VAL A 204 -1.30 -6.73 -6.73
CA VAL A 204 -2.20 -6.25 -5.66
C VAL A 204 -3.64 -6.69 -5.92
N VAL A 205 -4.28 -7.22 -4.89
CA VAL A 205 -5.69 -7.62 -4.89
C VAL A 205 -6.56 -6.47 -4.40
N TRP A 206 -7.57 -6.05 -5.16
CA TRP A 206 -8.41 -4.89 -4.87
C TRP A 206 -9.84 -5.25 -4.49
N TYR A 207 -10.24 -4.93 -3.26
CA TYR A 207 -11.64 -4.93 -2.81
C TYR A 207 -12.24 -3.51 -2.88
N LEU A 208 -12.78 -3.15 -4.04
CA LEU A 208 -13.28 -1.78 -4.29
C LEU A 208 -14.57 -1.43 -3.54
N SER A 209 -15.34 -2.42 -3.08
CA SER A 209 -16.58 -2.23 -2.31
C SER A 209 -16.41 -2.51 -0.81
N GLY A 210 -15.17 -2.65 -0.35
CA GLY A 210 -14.81 -2.96 1.04
C GLY A 210 -14.32 -4.40 1.23
N LEU A 211 -13.44 -4.60 2.22
CA LEU A 211 -12.72 -5.85 2.44
C LEU A 211 -13.65 -7.07 2.53
N GLY A 212 -13.44 -8.07 1.67
CA GLY A 212 -14.21 -9.32 1.67
C GLY A 212 -15.65 -9.20 1.15
N ARG A 213 -16.03 -8.06 0.57
CA ARG A 213 -17.37 -7.85 -0.01
C ARG A 213 -17.36 -8.06 -1.52
N PRO A 214 -18.50 -8.51 -2.08
CA PRO A 214 -18.70 -8.50 -3.53
C PRO A 214 -18.54 -7.10 -4.10
N LEU A 215 -17.97 -7.01 -5.29
CA LEU A 215 -17.91 -5.79 -6.07
C LEU A 215 -19.33 -5.40 -6.49
N MET A 216 -19.83 -4.34 -5.88
CA MET A 216 -21.12 -3.73 -6.18
C MET A 216 -20.94 -2.25 -6.48
N LEU A 217 -21.79 -1.74 -7.35
CA LEU A 217 -21.76 -0.35 -7.81
C LEU A 217 -23.13 0.28 -7.56
N ASN A 218 -23.24 1.06 -6.49
CA ASN A 218 -24.45 1.83 -6.16
C ASN A 218 -24.26 3.31 -6.50
N GLU A 219 -25.38 4.01 -6.67
CA GLU A 219 -25.38 5.46 -6.89
C GLU A 219 -24.69 6.19 -5.73
N GLY A 220 -23.75 7.08 -6.07
CA GLY A 220 -22.95 7.82 -5.10
C GLY A 220 -21.70 7.10 -4.58
N ASP A 221 -21.52 5.79 -4.82
CA ASP A 221 -20.35 5.06 -4.31
C ASP A 221 -19.03 5.62 -4.83
N LEU A 222 -18.96 5.99 -6.12
CA LEU A 222 -17.74 6.54 -6.73
C LEU A 222 -17.35 7.91 -6.18
N ASP A 223 -18.35 8.70 -5.79
CA ASP A 223 -18.21 10.08 -5.31
C ASP A 223 -18.09 10.16 -3.79
N SER A 224 -18.33 9.06 -3.07
CA SER A 224 -18.16 8.98 -1.62
C SER A 224 -16.69 9.15 -1.21
N ASP A 225 -16.43 9.81 -0.08
CA ASP A 225 -15.10 9.89 0.53
C ASP A 225 -14.56 8.50 0.97
N ARG A 226 -15.43 7.48 1.01
CA ARG A 226 -15.09 6.08 1.27
C ARG A 226 -14.78 5.27 0.00
N SER A 227 -15.00 5.87 -1.17
CA SER A 227 -14.65 5.27 -2.46
C SER A 227 -13.18 4.89 -2.48
N TRP A 228 -12.88 3.70 -2.98
CA TRP A 228 -11.50 3.27 -3.19
C TRP A 228 -10.71 4.28 -4.03
N PHE A 229 -11.34 4.88 -5.04
CA PHE A 229 -10.70 5.86 -5.93
C PHE A 229 -10.41 7.22 -5.28
N ARG A 230 -10.91 7.47 -4.07
CA ARG A 230 -10.77 8.75 -3.37
C ARG A 230 -9.93 8.65 -2.11
N ARG A 231 -9.38 7.50 -1.74
CA ARG A 231 -8.54 7.38 -0.54
C ARG A 231 -7.12 7.88 -0.79
N ALA A 232 -6.54 8.51 0.23
CA ALA A 232 -5.15 8.96 0.21
C ALA A 232 -4.14 7.89 0.63
N TRP A 233 -4.60 6.84 1.32
CA TRP A 233 -3.71 5.95 2.06
C TRP A 233 -2.84 5.11 1.11
N THR A 234 -1.54 5.43 1.14
CA THR A 234 -0.36 4.74 0.58
C THR A 234 -0.45 4.26 -0.86
N LEU A 235 -1.32 4.86 -1.67
CA LEU A 235 -1.50 4.56 -3.10
C LEU A 235 -1.19 3.09 -3.44
N GLN A 236 -1.96 2.19 -2.84
CA GLN A 236 -1.85 0.72 -3.01
C GLN A 236 -2.17 0.28 -4.46
N GLU A 237 -2.21 1.24 -5.38
CA GLU A 237 -2.36 1.12 -6.81
C GLU A 237 -1.03 0.84 -7.54
N LEU A 238 0.10 0.89 -6.81
CA LEU A 238 1.48 0.77 -7.31
C LEU A 238 1.91 -0.63 -7.78
N GLY A 239 1.01 -1.59 -7.74
CA GLY A 239 1.27 -2.94 -8.22
C GLY A 239 1.42 -3.00 -9.73
N TRP A 240 2.31 -3.87 -10.24
CA TRP A 240 2.42 -4.11 -11.68
C TRP A 240 1.23 -4.86 -12.25
N THR A 241 0.55 -5.64 -11.42
CA THR A 241 -0.68 -6.35 -11.77
C THR A 241 -1.73 -6.10 -10.72
N ARG A 242 -3.00 -6.12 -11.15
CA ARG A 242 -4.14 -5.96 -10.27
C ARG A 242 -5.12 -7.08 -10.49
N GLU A 243 -5.60 -7.64 -9.39
CA GLU A 243 -6.68 -8.62 -9.38
C GLU A 243 -7.85 -8.01 -8.62
N ILE A 244 -9.01 -7.90 -9.26
CA ILE A 244 -10.19 -7.33 -8.59
C ILE A 244 -10.90 -8.47 -7.83
N ALA A 245 -10.92 -8.35 -6.52
CA ALA A 245 -11.61 -9.30 -5.63
C ALA A 245 -13.07 -8.91 -5.42
N GLY A 246 -13.85 -9.86 -4.92
CA GLY A 246 -15.30 -9.74 -4.84
C GLY A 246 -15.98 -9.81 -6.21
N ASP A 247 -15.26 -10.21 -7.26
CA ASP A 247 -15.84 -10.33 -8.60
C ASP A 247 -16.92 -11.42 -8.62
N THR A 248 -18.03 -11.14 -9.30
CA THR A 248 -19.18 -12.03 -9.37
C THR A 248 -19.64 -12.13 -10.82
N PRO A 249 -20.18 -13.29 -11.28
CA PRO A 249 -20.55 -13.49 -12.69
C PRO A 249 -21.52 -12.44 -13.27
N ASP A 250 -22.38 -11.87 -12.41
CA ASP A 250 -23.34 -10.82 -12.78
C ASP A 250 -22.87 -9.41 -12.33
N GLY A 251 -21.61 -9.28 -11.93
CA GLY A 251 -21.01 -8.08 -11.39
C GLY A 251 -20.58 -7.06 -12.45
N PRO A 252 -20.13 -5.87 -12.01
CA PRO A 252 -19.79 -4.75 -12.90
C PRO A 252 -18.72 -5.08 -13.95
N LEU A 253 -17.79 -6.00 -13.66
CA LEU A 253 -16.69 -6.36 -14.57
C LEU A 253 -17.13 -7.19 -15.77
N HIS A 254 -18.28 -7.85 -15.70
CA HIS A 254 -18.82 -8.66 -16.80
C HIS A 254 -19.94 -7.96 -17.57
N ALA A 255 -20.24 -6.72 -17.22
CA ALA A 255 -21.26 -5.94 -17.90
C ALA A 255 -20.86 -5.70 -19.37
N LYS A 256 -21.80 -5.98 -20.28
CA LYS A 256 -21.54 -5.85 -21.72
C LYS A 256 -21.52 -4.38 -22.14
N CYS A 257 -20.45 -3.99 -22.82
CA CYS A 257 -20.38 -2.76 -23.59
C CYS A 257 -21.05 -2.98 -24.96
N LYS A 258 -22.00 -2.11 -25.34
CA LYS A 258 -22.64 -2.12 -26.66
C LYS A 258 -22.27 -0.82 -27.37
N ASP A 259 -21.77 -0.92 -28.60
CA ASP A 259 -21.41 0.26 -29.41
C ASP A 259 -20.48 1.25 -28.66
N GLU A 260 -19.51 0.73 -27.90
CA GLU A 260 -18.59 1.49 -27.04
C GLU A 260 -19.22 2.23 -25.85
N GLU A 261 -20.50 1.98 -25.56
CA GLU A 261 -21.22 2.57 -24.42
C GLU A 261 -21.68 1.48 -23.43
N TYR A 262 -21.43 1.72 -22.15
CA TYR A 262 -21.96 0.85 -21.09
C TYR A 262 -23.44 1.16 -20.82
N ALA A 263 -24.14 0.18 -20.24
CA ALA A 263 -25.58 0.28 -20.00
C ALA A 263 -25.99 1.46 -19.09
N THR A 264 -25.08 1.96 -18.25
CA THR A 264 -25.33 3.08 -17.34
C THR A 264 -24.14 4.03 -17.31
N GLU A 265 -24.41 5.32 -17.08
CA GLU A 265 -23.37 6.34 -16.88
C GLU A 265 -22.44 5.97 -15.71
N LEU A 266 -23.00 5.45 -14.62
CA LEU A 266 -22.24 5.01 -13.45
C LEU A 266 -21.21 3.93 -13.80
N LEU A 267 -21.58 2.96 -14.64
CA LEU A 267 -20.68 1.91 -15.11
C LEU A 267 -19.60 2.46 -16.05
N THR A 268 -19.96 3.37 -16.96
CA THR A 268 -18.98 4.08 -17.80
C THR A 268 -17.95 4.82 -16.95
N ARG A 269 -18.41 5.57 -15.93
CA ARG A 269 -17.53 6.29 -14.99
C ARG A 269 -16.63 5.34 -14.21
N PHE A 270 -17.14 4.21 -13.76
CA PHE A 270 -16.38 3.18 -13.06
C PHE A 270 -15.26 2.58 -13.93
N CYS A 271 -15.60 2.14 -15.15
CA CYS A 271 -14.63 1.57 -16.09
C CYS A 271 -13.54 2.58 -16.45
N LYS A 272 -13.92 3.84 -16.73
CA LYS A 272 -12.96 4.92 -16.99
C LYS A 272 -12.00 5.15 -15.81
N LYS A 273 -12.52 5.22 -14.58
CA LYS A 273 -11.67 5.34 -13.38
C LYS A 273 -10.72 4.17 -13.22
N LEU A 274 -11.14 2.94 -13.52
CA LEU A 274 -10.23 1.80 -13.51
C LEU A 274 -9.13 1.91 -14.57
N GLU A 275 -9.42 2.45 -15.75
CA GLU A 275 -8.40 2.68 -16.78
C GLU A 275 -7.40 3.78 -16.37
N ASP A 276 -7.90 4.88 -15.81
CA ASP A 276 -7.08 6.06 -15.45
C ASP A 276 -5.99 5.74 -14.41
N VAL A 277 -6.23 4.78 -13.50
CA VAL A 277 -5.26 4.38 -12.47
C VAL A 277 -3.93 3.87 -13.06
N HIS A 278 -3.90 3.42 -14.33
CA HIS A 278 -2.68 2.95 -15.00
C HIS A 278 -1.63 4.04 -15.28
N HIS A 279 -1.94 5.31 -15.03
CA HIS A 279 -1.09 6.42 -15.45
C HIS A 279 -0.37 7.18 -14.33
N LEU A 280 -0.24 6.62 -13.12
CA LEU A 280 0.42 7.23 -11.95
C LEU A 280 1.95 7.43 -12.07
N VAL A 281 2.51 7.45 -13.29
CA VAL A 281 3.96 7.45 -13.53
C VAL A 281 4.58 8.84 -13.41
N TRP A 282 3.78 9.91 -13.42
CA TRP A 282 4.28 11.29 -13.45
C TRP A 282 3.93 12.04 -12.17
N LEU A 283 4.91 12.80 -11.63
CA LEU A 283 4.78 13.58 -10.40
C LEU A 283 3.55 14.51 -10.42
N HIS A 284 3.28 15.17 -11.54
CA HIS A 284 2.11 16.04 -11.71
C HIS A 284 0.78 15.30 -11.52
N ARG A 285 0.69 14.05 -12.00
CA ARG A 285 -0.52 13.21 -11.86
C ARG A 285 -0.67 12.71 -10.43
N ILE A 286 0.44 12.25 -9.82
CA ILE A 286 0.46 11.83 -8.42
C ILE A 286 -0.07 12.96 -7.51
N LEU A 287 0.45 14.17 -7.70
CA LEU A 287 0.05 15.32 -6.90
C LEU A 287 -1.38 15.77 -7.22
N ALA A 288 -1.78 15.82 -8.50
CA ALA A 288 -3.15 16.16 -8.89
C ALA A 288 -4.19 15.16 -8.34
N ASP A 289 -3.89 13.86 -8.37
CA ASP A 289 -4.73 12.85 -7.74
C ASP A 289 -4.80 13.08 -6.24
N MET A 290 -3.66 13.33 -5.60
CA MET A 290 -3.59 13.62 -4.17
C MET A 290 -4.43 14.84 -3.77
N GLN A 291 -4.61 15.84 -4.64
CA GLN A 291 -5.53 16.98 -4.39
C GLN A 291 -6.97 16.54 -4.15
N THR A 292 -7.42 15.47 -4.82
CA THR A 292 -8.80 14.97 -4.76
C THR A 292 -9.02 13.88 -3.71
N ARG A 293 -7.92 13.33 -3.18
CA ARG A 293 -7.91 12.24 -2.20
C ARG A 293 -8.24 12.72 -0.78
N VAL A 294 -8.90 11.84 -0.04
CA VAL A 294 -9.37 12.02 1.33
C VAL A 294 -8.63 11.06 2.25
N SER A 295 -8.27 11.52 3.45
CA SER A 295 -7.67 10.70 4.50
C SER A 295 -8.37 10.89 5.83
N THR A 296 -8.28 9.88 6.69
CA THR A 296 -8.76 9.99 8.08
C THR A 296 -7.83 10.90 8.88
N LYS A 297 -6.51 10.71 8.78
CA LYS A 297 -5.51 11.62 9.34
C LYS A 297 -4.95 12.49 8.22
N PRO A 298 -4.99 13.82 8.31
CA PRO A 298 -4.52 14.68 7.22
C PRO A 298 -3.07 14.40 6.77
N VAL A 299 -2.20 13.99 7.71
CA VAL A 299 -0.78 13.69 7.45
C VAL A 299 -0.59 12.43 6.57
N ASP A 300 -1.56 11.52 6.51
CA ASP A 300 -1.51 10.32 5.65
C ASP A 300 -1.34 10.69 4.17
N ARG A 301 -1.87 11.84 3.75
CA ARG A 301 -1.73 12.36 2.38
C ARG A 301 -0.28 12.63 2.02
N ILE A 302 0.54 13.02 2.99
CA ILE A 302 1.96 13.29 2.79
C ILE A 302 2.76 12.00 2.96
N ALA A 303 2.46 11.21 3.99
CA ALA A 303 3.14 9.94 4.22
C ALA A 303 3.00 8.99 3.01
N GLY A 304 1.81 8.96 2.38
CA GLY A 304 1.57 8.16 1.18
C GLY A 304 2.35 8.58 -0.06
N LEU A 305 2.91 9.79 -0.10
CA LEU A 305 3.69 10.28 -1.24
C LEU A 305 5.14 9.80 -1.24
N ALA A 306 5.68 9.38 -0.10
CA ALA A 306 7.10 9.04 0.04
C ALA A 306 7.57 7.98 -0.97
N PHE A 307 6.76 6.92 -1.18
CA PHE A 307 7.07 5.88 -2.17
C PHE A 307 6.83 6.28 -3.62
N LEU A 308 5.94 7.25 -3.87
CA LEU A 308 5.62 7.70 -5.22
C LEU A 308 6.63 8.69 -5.77
N MET A 309 7.31 9.39 -4.88
CA MET A 309 8.28 10.43 -5.21
C MET A 309 9.72 9.91 -5.16
N TRP A 310 9.90 8.58 -5.22
CA TRP A 310 11.19 7.89 -5.21
C TRP A 310 12.19 8.40 -4.18
N SER A 311 11.69 8.85 -3.02
CA SER A 311 12.55 9.41 -1.99
C SER A 311 13.49 8.34 -1.45
N ASN A 312 14.79 8.67 -1.36
CA ASN A 312 15.80 7.77 -0.81
C ASN A 312 15.62 7.52 0.70
N TRP A 313 14.87 8.40 1.38
CA TRP A 313 14.67 8.36 2.82
C TRP A 313 13.23 8.74 3.16
N ILE A 314 12.64 7.99 4.07
CA ILE A 314 11.23 8.19 4.44
C ILE A 314 11.16 8.96 5.77
N PRO A 315 10.46 10.11 5.84
CA PRO A 315 10.32 10.84 7.08
C PRO A 315 9.50 10.05 8.10
N ALA A 316 9.87 10.18 9.38
CA ALA A 316 9.13 9.55 10.47
C ALA A 316 7.70 10.09 10.54
N TYR A 317 6.73 9.18 10.71
CA TYR A 317 5.33 9.54 10.80
C TYR A 317 4.97 10.03 12.21
N SER A 318 4.13 11.07 12.29
CA SER A 318 3.52 11.50 13.55
C SER A 318 2.23 12.24 13.25
N GLU A 319 1.15 11.81 13.91
CA GLU A 319 -0.18 12.40 13.75
C GLU A 319 -0.26 13.85 14.21
N SER A 320 0.58 14.22 15.18
CA SER A 320 0.65 15.58 15.73
C SER A 320 1.41 16.57 14.85
N THR A 321 2.14 16.08 13.85
CA THR A 321 2.94 16.92 12.96
C THR A 321 2.03 17.74 12.05
N SER A 322 2.34 19.04 11.91
CA SER A 322 1.61 19.88 10.95
C SER A 322 1.90 19.43 9.52
N LEU A 323 0.91 19.57 8.64
CA LEU A 323 1.05 19.20 7.23
C LEU A 323 2.25 19.87 6.56
N GLU A 324 2.45 21.17 6.82
CA GLU A 324 3.59 21.89 6.27
C GLU A 324 4.94 21.36 6.78
N HIS A 325 5.02 20.93 8.04
CA HIS A 325 6.26 20.36 8.56
C HIS A 325 6.54 18.97 7.95
N ALA A 326 5.52 18.12 7.85
CA ALA A 326 5.64 16.81 7.21
C ALA A 326 6.02 16.93 5.72
N TRP A 327 5.40 17.87 5.00
CA TRP A 327 5.67 18.13 3.59
C TRP A 327 7.10 18.63 3.38
N LYS A 328 7.56 19.60 4.18
CA LYS A 328 8.94 20.09 4.12
C LYS A 328 9.95 18.98 4.38
N ALA A 329 9.69 18.13 5.37
CA ALA A 329 10.54 16.98 5.66
C ALA A 329 10.61 16.02 4.46
N LEU A 330 9.49 15.72 3.81
CA LEU A 330 9.46 14.89 2.61
C LEU A 330 10.23 15.53 1.45
N VAL A 331 9.96 16.79 1.12
CA VAL A 331 10.63 17.50 0.02
C VAL A 331 12.13 17.56 0.22
N HIS A 332 12.61 17.78 1.45
CA HIS A 332 14.05 17.78 1.73
C HIS A 332 14.72 16.42 1.46
N LEU A 333 13.98 15.31 1.57
CA LEU A 333 14.48 13.95 1.37
C LEU A 333 14.29 13.43 -0.07
N MET A 334 13.60 14.18 -0.93
CA MET A 334 13.52 13.88 -2.36
C MET A 334 14.89 14.01 -3.01
N ASP A 335 15.13 13.25 -4.08
CA ASP A 335 16.29 13.45 -4.93
C ASP A 335 16.19 14.78 -5.72
N GLY A 336 17.33 15.25 -6.22
CA GLY A 336 17.41 16.55 -6.91
C GLY A 336 16.51 16.64 -8.15
N GLN A 337 16.28 15.52 -8.86
CA GLN A 337 15.42 15.52 -10.04
C GLN A 337 13.95 15.69 -9.64
N THR A 338 13.48 14.94 -8.63
CA THR A 338 12.10 15.07 -8.15
C THR A 338 11.82 16.47 -7.58
N GLN A 339 12.80 17.07 -6.89
CA GLN A 339 12.70 18.45 -6.39
C GLN A 339 12.63 19.47 -7.54
N ALA A 340 13.44 19.28 -8.57
CA ALA A 340 13.40 20.10 -9.78
C ALA A 340 12.02 20.01 -10.45
N GLU A 341 11.52 18.80 -10.67
CA GLU A 341 10.20 18.59 -11.24
C GLU A 341 9.13 19.31 -10.41
N LEU A 342 9.15 19.16 -9.08
CA LEU A 342 8.21 19.83 -8.18
C LEU A 342 8.21 21.36 -8.34
N PHE A 343 9.38 21.97 -8.54
CA PHE A 343 9.50 23.40 -8.79
C PHE A 343 8.73 23.82 -10.05
N PHE A 344 8.88 23.09 -11.15
CA PHE A 344 8.19 23.40 -12.41
C PHE A 344 6.68 23.11 -12.37
N LEU A 345 6.21 22.28 -11.45
CA LEU A 345 4.78 21.99 -11.31
C LEU A 345 3.98 23.16 -10.74
N CYS A 346 4.60 23.97 -9.89
CA CYS A 346 3.94 25.08 -9.20
C CYS A 346 4.26 26.42 -9.88
N ALA A 347 3.25 27.06 -10.46
CA ALA A 347 3.40 28.35 -11.16
C ALA A 347 3.62 29.57 -10.23
N GLU A 348 3.56 29.37 -8.91
CA GLU A 348 3.78 30.41 -7.91
C GLU A 348 5.02 30.07 -7.09
N PRO A 349 5.85 31.06 -6.74
CA PRO A 349 6.99 30.83 -5.87
C PRO A 349 6.53 30.35 -4.49
N GLY A 350 7.35 29.53 -3.85
CA GLY A 350 7.15 29.04 -2.49
C GLY A 350 6.82 30.15 -1.50
N ASP A 351 5.78 29.91 -0.69
CA ASP A 351 5.29 30.85 0.34
C ASP A 351 5.65 30.46 1.78
N GLY A 352 6.23 29.27 1.98
CA GLY A 352 6.54 28.71 3.29
C GLY A 352 8.03 28.53 3.60
N GLY A 353 8.94 28.95 2.72
CA GLY A 353 10.37 28.66 2.82
C GLY A 353 11.15 29.24 1.62
N PRO A 354 12.15 28.52 1.07
CA PRO A 354 12.81 28.89 -0.18
C PRO A 354 11.80 29.07 -1.32
N LYS A 355 12.09 29.99 -2.25
CA LYS A 355 11.17 30.31 -3.37
C LYS A 355 10.96 29.13 -4.32
N TRP A 356 11.93 28.22 -4.38
CA TRP A 356 11.81 27.00 -5.17
C TRP A 356 10.93 25.91 -4.51
N GLN A 357 10.61 26.04 -3.21
CA GLN A 357 9.88 25.03 -2.47
C GLN A 357 8.41 25.42 -2.29
N PRO A 358 7.46 24.85 -3.06
CA PRO A 358 6.05 25.11 -2.85
C PRO A 358 5.60 24.55 -1.49
N SER A 359 4.72 25.27 -0.79
CA SER A 359 4.09 24.76 0.43
C SER A 359 3.10 23.63 0.12
N TRP A 360 2.76 22.84 1.13
CA TRP A 360 1.71 21.83 0.97
C TRP A 360 0.39 22.50 0.56
N HIS A 361 0.08 23.66 1.13
CA HIS A 361 -1.07 24.46 0.74
C HIS A 361 -1.08 24.82 -0.75
N GLN A 362 0.05 25.28 -1.31
CA GLN A 362 0.16 25.59 -2.73
C GLN A 362 -0.07 24.34 -3.58
N VAL A 363 0.59 23.23 -3.23
CA VAL A 363 0.47 21.94 -3.94
C VAL A 363 -0.97 21.43 -3.97
N VAL A 364 -1.75 21.61 -2.90
CA VAL A 364 -3.11 21.07 -2.83
C VAL A 364 -4.21 22.00 -3.35
N THR A 365 -3.94 23.30 -3.50
CA THR A 365 -4.96 24.29 -3.89
C THR A 365 -4.77 24.88 -5.28
N LYS A 366 -3.54 24.84 -5.81
CA LYS A 366 -3.21 25.45 -7.09
C LYS A 366 -3.28 24.42 -8.22
N PRO A 367 -3.66 24.84 -9.43
CA PRO A 367 -3.50 24.00 -10.62
C PRO A 367 -2.02 23.66 -10.81
N LEU A 368 -1.73 22.37 -11.01
CA LEU A 368 -0.38 21.90 -11.32
C LEU A 368 -0.15 21.92 -12.83
N LEU A 369 1.01 22.38 -13.25
CA LEU A 369 1.38 22.40 -14.66
C LEU A 369 1.70 20.96 -15.13
N PRO A 370 1.28 20.54 -16.33
CA PRO A 370 1.73 19.28 -16.90
C PRO A 370 3.24 19.36 -17.14
N SER A 371 4.03 18.49 -16.51
CA SER A 371 5.43 18.33 -16.88
C SER A 371 5.57 17.12 -17.81
N GLU A 372 6.00 17.38 -19.04
CA GLU A 372 6.51 16.38 -19.99
C GLU A 372 8.04 16.45 -20.11
N VAL A 373 8.71 17.25 -19.27
CA VAL A 373 10.14 17.58 -19.41
C VAL A 373 10.93 17.04 -18.21
N PHE A 374 11.96 16.25 -18.50
CA PHE A 374 12.98 15.87 -17.52
C PHE A 374 13.90 17.05 -17.26
N VAL A 375 14.07 17.44 -15.99
CA VAL A 375 14.90 18.59 -15.62
C VAL A 375 15.93 18.18 -14.57
N SER A 376 17.20 18.48 -14.83
CA SER A 376 18.30 18.31 -13.88
C SER A 376 18.66 19.64 -13.22
N VAL A 377 18.86 19.62 -11.90
CA VAL A 377 19.24 20.78 -11.08
C VAL A 377 20.49 20.42 -10.29
N ASP A 378 21.49 21.30 -10.31
CA ASP A 378 22.67 21.21 -9.44
C ASP A 378 22.47 22.13 -8.23
N ARG A 379 22.90 21.71 -7.03
CA ARG A 379 22.74 22.50 -5.80
C ARG A 379 24.05 22.94 -5.19
N ASP A 380 24.08 24.16 -4.67
CA ASP A 380 25.09 24.65 -3.71
C ASP A 380 24.43 24.78 -2.33
N GLU A 381 24.83 23.92 -1.38
CA GLU A 381 24.30 23.90 -0.01
C GLU A 381 24.70 25.15 0.83
N THR A 382 25.51 26.07 0.28
CA THR A 382 26.10 27.20 1.02
C THR A 382 25.54 28.57 0.66
N ALA A 383 24.81 28.69 -0.44
CA ALA A 383 24.08 29.87 -0.84
C ALA A 383 22.59 29.53 -0.83
N ASP A 384 21.74 30.44 -0.34
CA ASP A 384 20.27 30.30 -0.35
C ASP A 384 19.69 30.44 -1.78
N GLU A 385 20.46 30.05 -2.80
CA GLU A 385 20.26 30.25 -4.24
C GLU A 385 20.50 28.91 -4.97
N ASP A 386 19.46 28.35 -5.59
CA ASP A 386 19.52 27.12 -6.39
C ASP A 386 19.62 27.51 -7.89
N TRP A 387 20.40 26.78 -8.71
CA TRP A 387 20.44 26.98 -10.17
C TRP A 387 19.95 25.75 -10.92
N CYS A 388 19.31 25.95 -12.07
CA CYS A 388 18.84 24.85 -12.92
C CYS A 388 19.43 24.99 -14.32
N ASN A 389 19.95 23.88 -14.86
CA ASN A 389 20.34 23.79 -16.26
C ASN A 389 19.29 22.98 -17.03
N MET A 390 18.54 23.64 -17.91
CA MET A 390 17.43 23.03 -18.64
C MET A 390 17.67 23.11 -20.16
N GLU A 391 17.64 21.97 -20.84
CA GLU A 391 17.48 21.91 -22.30
C GLU A 391 15.99 22.12 -22.63
N CYS A 392 15.57 23.37 -22.83
CA CYS A 392 14.21 23.67 -23.26
C CYS A 392 14.16 23.82 -24.79
N VAL A 393 13.24 23.12 -25.45
CA VAL A 393 12.88 23.40 -26.85
C VAL A 393 12.06 24.69 -26.87
N GLU A 394 12.55 25.67 -27.64
CA GLU A 394 11.97 27.00 -27.91
C GLU A 394 10.46 27.11 -27.60
N GLY A 395 10.12 27.67 -26.43
CA GLY A 395 8.75 27.80 -25.96
C GLY A 395 8.62 28.64 -24.69
N PHE A 396 7.57 29.46 -24.60
CA PHE A 396 7.27 30.31 -23.44
C PHE A 396 7.07 29.46 -22.17
N MET A 397 7.98 29.56 -21.19
CA MET A 397 7.73 29.06 -19.84
C MET A 397 6.65 29.91 -19.17
N ARG A 398 5.41 29.40 -19.15
CA ARG A 398 4.33 29.94 -18.30
C ARG A 398 4.44 29.30 -16.92
N GLY A 399 4.95 30.03 -15.94
CA GLY A 399 5.07 29.50 -14.58
C GLY A 399 5.94 30.29 -13.60
N LEU A 400 6.74 31.25 -14.07
CA LEU A 400 7.47 32.14 -13.18
C LEU A 400 6.67 33.43 -12.99
N ALA A 401 5.98 33.56 -11.85
CA ALA A 401 5.35 34.81 -11.49
C ALA A 401 6.42 35.90 -11.29
N VAL A 402 6.28 37.01 -12.02
CA VAL A 402 7.19 38.17 -11.91
C VAL A 402 7.13 38.75 -10.49
N VAL A 403 8.20 38.58 -9.72
CA VAL A 403 8.37 39.25 -8.42
C VAL A 403 8.80 40.69 -8.67
N LYS A 404 7.87 41.64 -8.54
CA LYS A 404 8.20 43.07 -8.48
C LYS A 404 8.47 43.47 -7.03
N GLU A 405 9.73 43.50 -6.63
CA GLU A 405 10.17 44.36 -5.53
C GLU A 405 11.12 45.44 -6.05
N ALA A 406 10.61 46.67 -6.02
CA ALA A 406 11.35 47.86 -6.39
C ALA A 406 12.31 48.24 -5.26
N VAL A 407 13.60 47.97 -5.45
CA VAL A 407 14.67 48.68 -4.75
C VAL A 407 15.47 49.46 -5.79
N GLN A 408 15.69 50.74 -5.50
CA GLN A 408 16.26 51.73 -6.42
C GLN A 408 17.64 51.34 -6.93
N GLN A 409 17.69 50.79 -8.15
CA GLN A 409 18.62 51.04 -9.27
C GLN A 409 18.81 49.75 -10.07
N GLY A 410 18.31 49.76 -11.31
CA GLY A 410 18.50 48.69 -12.31
C GLY A 410 17.29 47.78 -12.41
N GLU A 411 16.47 48.02 -13.43
CA GLU A 411 15.34 47.16 -13.83
C GLU A 411 15.85 45.75 -14.17
N PHE A 412 15.27 44.72 -13.54
CA PHE A 412 15.39 43.34 -14.03
C PHE A 412 14.06 42.94 -14.66
N GLU A 413 14.04 43.03 -15.98
CA GLU A 413 13.03 42.48 -16.87
C GLU A 413 13.57 41.12 -17.33
N PHE A 414 12.88 40.01 -17.02
CA PHE A 414 13.21 38.72 -17.64
C PHE A 414 12.67 38.75 -19.08
N ILE A 415 13.48 39.30 -19.98
CA ILE A 415 13.33 39.11 -21.42
C ILE A 415 14.31 38.01 -21.81
N VAL A 416 13.80 36.88 -22.29
CA VAL A 416 14.61 35.90 -23.02
C VAL A 416 14.83 36.48 -24.42
N GLU A 417 15.94 37.19 -24.62
CA GLU A 417 16.42 37.57 -25.96
C GLU A 417 17.29 36.43 -26.48
N CYS A 418 16.81 35.72 -27.50
CA CYS A 418 17.63 34.81 -28.29
C CYS A 418 18.49 35.63 -29.25
N ASP A 419 19.81 35.61 -29.05
CA ASP A 419 20.75 36.16 -30.03
C ASP A 419 20.84 35.17 -31.21
N GLU A 420 20.44 35.60 -32.41
CA GLU A 420 20.38 34.75 -33.64
C GLU A 420 21.77 34.33 -34.18
N SER A 421 22.82 34.31 -33.35
CA SER A 421 24.14 33.89 -33.78
C SER A 421 24.86 32.97 -32.79
N ALA A 422 24.85 31.70 -33.18
CA ALA A 422 25.88 30.68 -33.01
C ALA A 422 25.94 29.88 -31.68
N ASP A 423 25.83 28.56 -31.91
CA ASP A 423 26.26 27.40 -31.14
C ASP A 423 25.63 27.10 -29.76
N GLU A 424 25.25 25.83 -29.65
CA GLU A 424 24.79 25.07 -28.47
C GLU A 424 25.35 25.64 -27.15
N SER A 425 24.56 26.43 -26.45
CA SER A 425 24.84 26.79 -25.06
C SER A 425 23.57 26.62 -24.23
N ALA A 426 23.72 25.87 -23.14
CA ALA A 426 22.69 25.65 -22.15
C ALA A 426 22.35 26.98 -21.47
N ASN A 427 21.05 27.24 -21.26
CA ASN A 427 20.59 28.46 -20.61
C ASN A 427 20.55 28.22 -19.10
N ASP A 428 21.41 28.92 -18.36
CA ASP A 428 21.38 28.91 -16.89
C ASP A 428 20.17 29.72 -16.40
N VAL A 429 19.28 29.09 -15.63
CA VAL A 429 18.18 29.77 -14.92
C VAL A 429 18.52 29.85 -13.44
N ILE A 430 18.60 31.07 -12.90
CA ILE A 430 18.79 31.35 -11.47
C ILE A 430 17.40 31.31 -10.79
N LEU A 431 17.21 30.47 -9.76
CA LEU A 431 15.93 30.20 -9.08
C LEU A 431 15.77 30.93 -7.75
#